data_AF-A0A6M3J760-F1
#
_entry.id   AF-A0A6M3J760-F1
#
_cell.length_a   1.000
_cell.length_b   1.000
_cell.length_c   1.000
_cell.angle_alpha   90.00
_cell.angle_beta   90.00
_cell.angle_gamma   90.00
#
_symmetry.space_group_name_H-M   'P 1'
#
loop_
_entity.id
_entity.type
_entity.pdbx_description
1 polymer ?
#
loop_
_entity_poly.entity_id
_entity_poly.type
_entity_poly.pdbx_seq_one_letter_code
_entity_poly.pdbx_strand_id
1 'polypeptide(L)'
;MPRYGTDYSKTAINLTNPAEVRNLLLEYNKARKMETIHQAALEATAEFKVLAQAQADVGKLYDKLQEAIDLAGSYQDIAEGLYGLKQSRTSVTFDPKAVRKVIPQFAEAVIMETVDGTKVNGLKKGGLITEAQVAKIEVRAALSPAYIIGIAEQPVKGKEGTNAD
;
A
#
# COMPACT_ATOMS: atom_id res chain seq x y z
N MET A 1 -21.06 -11.64 31.53
CA MET A 1 -22.09 -11.14 30.59
C MET A 1 -21.46 -11.04 29.21
N PRO A 2 -22.04 -11.62 28.14
CA PRO A 2 -21.46 -11.53 26.82
C PRO A 2 -21.54 -10.07 26.34
N ARG A 3 -20.42 -9.52 25.87
CA ARG A 3 -20.40 -8.22 25.21
C ARG A 3 -21.10 -8.38 23.86
N TYR A 4 -22.40 -8.09 23.80
CA TYR A 4 -23.07 -7.88 22.52
C TYR A 4 -22.49 -6.62 21.86
N GLY A 5 -22.43 -6.64 20.53
CA GLY A 5 -21.75 -5.62 19.72
C GLY A 5 -22.18 -4.18 20.04
N THR A 6 -21.41 -3.22 19.55
CA THR A 6 -21.65 -1.79 19.76
C THR A 6 -23.09 -1.42 19.39
N ASP A 7 -23.80 -0.80 20.33
CA ASP A 7 -25.17 -0.34 20.13
C ASP A 7 -25.18 0.96 19.32
N TYR A 8 -25.63 0.86 18.06
CA TYR A 8 -25.74 1.97 17.13
C TYR A 8 -27.16 2.53 17.03
N SER A 9 -28.07 2.20 17.96
CA SER A 9 -29.46 2.65 17.94
C SER A 9 -29.62 4.17 17.85
N LYS A 10 -28.72 4.93 18.50
CA LYS A 10 -28.72 6.41 18.49
C LYS A 10 -28.29 7.03 17.15
N THR A 11 -27.60 6.28 16.30
CA THR A 11 -27.11 6.73 14.99
C THR A 11 -27.81 6.04 13.82
N ALA A 12 -28.67 5.07 14.10
CA ALA A 12 -29.40 4.32 13.08
C ALA A 12 -30.48 5.21 12.44
N ILE A 13 -30.45 5.30 11.10
CA ILE A 13 -31.44 6.06 10.32
C ILE A 13 -32.85 5.45 10.48
N ASN A 14 -32.94 4.12 10.64
CA ASN A 14 -34.18 3.39 10.83
C ASN A 14 -33.92 2.13 11.67
N LEU A 15 -34.79 1.86 12.65
CA LEU A 15 -34.71 0.71 13.57
C LEU A 15 -35.84 -0.31 13.36
N THR A 16 -36.57 -0.21 12.25
CA THR A 16 -37.44 -1.29 11.82
C THR A 16 -36.59 -2.52 11.49
N ASN A 17 -37.07 -3.70 11.86
CA ASN A 17 -36.39 -4.97 11.60
C ASN A 17 -37.19 -5.79 10.57
N PRO A 18 -37.13 -5.47 9.26
CA PRO A 18 -37.82 -6.24 8.25
C PRO A 18 -37.40 -7.72 8.30
N ALA A 19 -38.37 -8.63 8.20
CA ALA A 19 -38.12 -10.06 8.23
C ALA A 19 -37.18 -10.52 7.09
N GLU A 20 -37.30 -9.89 5.92
CA GLU A 20 -36.44 -10.12 4.76
C GLU A 20 -34.97 -9.81 5.06
N VAL A 21 -34.69 -8.62 5.62
CA VAL A 21 -33.32 -8.21 6.00
C VAL A 21 -32.75 -9.16 7.05
N ARG A 22 -33.56 -9.59 8.04
CA ARG A 22 -33.13 -10.59 9.02
C ARG A 22 -32.74 -11.91 8.36
N ASN A 23 -33.54 -12.41 7.42
CA ASN A 23 -33.27 -13.67 6.75
C ASN A 23 -32.00 -13.60 5.89
N LEU A 24 -31.81 -12.51 5.14
CA LEU A 24 -30.58 -12.26 4.38
C LEU A 24 -29.35 -12.17 5.29
N LEU A 25 -29.45 -11.53 6.45
CA LEU A 25 -28.36 -11.49 7.43
C LEU A 25 -28.01 -12.88 7.97
N LEU A 26 -29.00 -13.75 8.17
CA LEU A 26 -28.76 -15.14 8.59
C LEU A 26 -28.11 -15.96 7.48
N GLU A 27 -28.55 -15.81 6.24
CA GLU A 27 -27.95 -16.48 5.07
C GLU A 27 -26.51 -16.02 4.83
N TYR A 28 -26.28 -14.71 4.85
CA TYR A 28 -24.95 -14.11 4.74
C TYR A 28 -24.01 -14.65 5.81
N ASN A 29 -24.45 -14.71 7.07
CA ASN A 29 -23.65 -15.27 8.15
C ASN A 29 -23.31 -16.76 7.94
N LYS A 30 -24.23 -17.55 7.39
CA LYS A 30 -23.96 -18.95 7.03
C LYS A 30 -22.92 -19.03 5.91
N ALA A 31 -23.08 -18.23 4.86
CA ALA A 31 -22.14 -18.18 3.74
C ALA A 31 -20.73 -17.79 4.20
N ARG A 32 -20.60 -16.75 5.03
CA ARG A 32 -19.32 -16.33 5.64
C ARG A 32 -18.66 -17.42 6.49
N LYS A 33 -19.44 -18.19 7.25
CA LYS A 33 -18.91 -19.33 8.01
C LYS A 33 -18.38 -20.41 7.07
N MET A 34 -19.11 -20.74 6.01
CA MET A 34 -18.68 -21.72 5.02
C MET A 34 -17.42 -21.27 4.28
N GLU A 35 -17.37 -20.00 3.86
CA GLU A 35 -16.17 -19.37 3.28
C GLU A 35 -14.97 -19.54 4.21
N THR A 36 -15.12 -19.27 5.50
CA THR A 36 -14.04 -19.39 6.49
C THR A 36 -13.58 -20.85 6.64
N ILE A 37 -14.51 -21.81 6.66
CA ILE A 37 -14.20 -23.25 6.73
C ILE A 37 -13.47 -23.70 5.45
N HIS A 38 -13.93 -23.27 4.27
CA HIS A 38 -13.29 -23.62 3.01
C HIS A 38 -11.91 -22.99 2.87
N GLN A 39 -11.73 -21.74 3.32
CA GLN A 39 -10.42 -21.10 3.39
C GLN A 39 -9.46 -21.87 4.31
N ALA A 40 -9.90 -22.24 5.51
CA ALA A 40 -9.10 -23.04 6.43
C ALA A 40 -8.77 -24.43 5.86
N ALA A 41 -9.70 -25.05 5.12
CA ALA A 41 -9.47 -26.33 4.44
C ALA A 41 -8.44 -26.19 3.31
N LEU A 42 -8.51 -25.11 2.51
CA LEU A 42 -7.50 -24.78 1.50
C LEU A 42 -6.13 -24.59 2.14
N GLU A 43 -6.06 -23.82 3.22
CA GLU A 43 -4.81 -23.59 3.98
C GLU A 43 -4.23 -24.87 4.58
N ALA A 44 -5.06 -25.88 4.87
CA ALA A 44 -4.62 -27.16 5.38
C ALA A 44 -4.03 -28.09 4.30
N THR A 45 -4.33 -27.86 3.01
CA THR A 45 -3.80 -28.66 1.89
C THR A 45 -2.28 -28.57 1.80
N ALA A 46 -1.65 -29.65 1.34
CA ALA A 46 -0.19 -29.68 1.20
C ALA A 46 0.27 -28.68 0.14
N GLU A 47 -0.48 -28.57 -0.96
CA GLU A 47 -0.23 -27.69 -2.09
C GLU A 47 -0.25 -26.21 -1.66
N PHE A 48 -1.25 -25.80 -0.88
CA PHE A 48 -1.30 -24.43 -0.37
C PHE A 48 -0.15 -24.13 0.58
N LYS A 49 0.21 -25.07 1.47
CA LYS A 49 1.36 -24.89 2.37
C LYS A 49 2.68 -24.77 1.62
N VAL A 50 2.88 -25.59 0.58
CA VAL A 50 4.07 -25.50 -0.29
C VAL A 50 4.11 -24.16 -1.01
N LEU A 51 2.98 -23.69 -1.55
CA LEU A 51 2.89 -22.38 -2.19
C LEU A 51 3.16 -21.24 -1.20
N ALA A 52 2.55 -21.27 -0.03
CA ALA A 52 2.73 -20.26 1.02
C ALA A 52 4.19 -20.21 1.50
N GLN A 53 4.83 -21.38 1.65
CA GLN A 53 6.26 -21.46 1.99
C GLN A 53 7.13 -20.88 0.87
N ALA A 54 6.87 -21.24 -0.39
CA ALA A 54 7.60 -20.68 -1.53
C ALA A 54 7.44 -19.16 -1.62
N GLN A 55 6.23 -18.62 -1.40
CA GLN A 55 5.98 -17.18 -1.33
C GLN A 55 6.72 -16.51 -0.17
N ALA A 56 6.72 -17.13 1.01
CA ALA A 56 7.47 -16.62 2.16
C ALA A 56 8.98 -16.60 1.90
N ASP A 57 9.52 -17.63 1.24
CA ASP A 57 10.94 -17.69 0.90
C ASP A 57 11.31 -16.70 -0.21
N VAL A 58 10.45 -16.49 -1.20
CA VAL A 58 10.59 -15.40 -2.18
C VAL A 58 10.58 -14.04 -1.49
N GLY A 59 9.67 -13.82 -0.54
CA GLY A 59 9.62 -12.58 0.26
C GLY A 59 10.92 -12.33 1.01
N LYS A 60 11.44 -13.34 1.73
CA LYS A 60 12.74 -13.23 2.44
C LYS A 60 13.91 -12.95 1.50
N LEU A 61 13.92 -13.56 0.31
CA LEU A 61 14.95 -13.32 -0.69
C LEU A 61 14.85 -11.89 -1.26
N TYR A 62 13.63 -11.41 -1.49
CA TYR A 62 13.37 -10.06 -1.94
C TYR A 62 13.87 -9.03 -0.92
N ASP A 63 13.58 -9.21 0.37
CA ASP A 63 14.06 -8.33 1.45
C ASP A 63 15.61 -8.28 1.48
N LYS A 64 16.27 -9.45 1.43
CA LYS A 64 17.74 -9.52 1.36
C LYS A 64 18.31 -8.84 0.12
N LEU A 65 17.62 -8.93 -1.01
CA LEU A 65 18.04 -8.31 -2.25
C LEU A 65 17.91 -6.78 -2.18
N GLN A 66 16.84 -6.27 -1.54
CA GLN A 66 16.72 -4.83 -1.28
C GLN A 66 17.86 -4.33 -0.38
N GLU A 67 18.17 -5.04 0.71
CA GLU A 67 19.31 -4.72 1.58
C GLU A 67 20.63 -4.70 0.80
N ALA A 68 20.85 -5.68 -0.07
CA ALA A 68 22.05 -5.73 -0.91
C ALA A 68 22.11 -4.57 -1.92
N ILE A 69 20.98 -4.23 -2.56
CA ILE A 69 20.87 -3.09 -3.47
C ILE A 69 21.09 -1.77 -2.71
N ASP A 70 20.61 -1.65 -1.48
CA ASP A 70 20.81 -0.48 -0.65
C ASP A 70 22.27 -0.22 -0.33
N LEU A 71 23.03 -1.29 -0.06
CA LEU A 71 24.46 -1.24 0.18
C LEU A 71 25.26 -0.97 -1.11
N ALA A 72 24.86 -1.58 -2.23
CA ALA A 72 25.58 -1.51 -3.50
C ALA A 72 25.16 -0.31 -4.39
N GLY A 73 24.06 0.36 -4.08
CA GLY A 73 23.48 1.45 -4.87
C GLY A 73 22.57 0.97 -6.00
N SER A 74 23.05 0.12 -6.90
CA SER A 74 22.27 -0.53 -7.98
C SER A 74 23.11 -1.63 -8.63
N TYR A 75 22.46 -2.62 -9.27
CA TYR A 75 23.11 -3.69 -10.03
C TYR A 75 22.42 -3.91 -11.38
N GLN A 76 23.21 -4.16 -12.42
CA GLN A 76 22.71 -4.54 -13.74
C GLN A 76 23.72 -5.44 -14.47
N ASP A 77 23.25 -6.58 -14.96
CA ASP A 77 23.95 -7.44 -15.92
C ASP A 77 23.12 -7.57 -17.19
N ILE A 78 23.64 -7.04 -18.29
CA ILE A 78 22.94 -7.02 -19.58
C ILE A 78 22.98 -8.39 -20.27
N ALA A 79 24.07 -9.14 -20.11
CA ALA A 79 24.24 -10.43 -20.76
C ALA A 79 23.31 -11.48 -20.16
N GLU A 80 23.13 -11.42 -18.84
CA GLU A 80 22.24 -12.32 -18.10
C GLU A 80 20.81 -11.75 -17.92
N GLY A 81 20.58 -10.49 -18.31
CA GLY A 81 19.28 -9.83 -18.19
C GLY A 81 18.86 -9.55 -16.74
N LEU A 82 19.81 -9.44 -15.81
CA LEU A 82 19.57 -9.24 -14.39
C LEU A 82 19.61 -7.75 -14.05
N TYR A 83 18.67 -7.27 -13.25
CA TYR A 83 18.72 -5.90 -12.75
C TYR A 83 18.11 -5.77 -11.35
N GLY A 84 18.72 -4.89 -10.55
CA GLY A 84 18.30 -4.49 -9.22
C GLY A 84 18.63 -3.01 -9.02
N LEU A 85 17.69 -2.14 -9.41
CA LEU A 85 17.91 -0.70 -9.45
C LEU A 85 17.22 -0.01 -8.28
N LYS A 86 17.97 0.83 -7.55
CA LYS A 86 17.42 1.75 -6.55
C LYS A 86 17.13 3.08 -7.23
N GLN A 87 15.86 3.37 -7.47
CA GLN A 87 15.49 4.64 -8.07
C GLN A 87 15.17 5.68 -6.99
N SER A 88 15.81 6.84 -7.10
CA SER A 88 15.34 8.05 -6.44
C SER A 88 14.00 8.42 -7.06
N ARG A 89 12.94 8.44 -6.27
CA ARG A 89 11.62 8.89 -6.73
C ARG A 89 11.71 10.37 -7.07
N THR A 90 11.64 10.73 -8.36
CA THR A 90 11.49 12.13 -8.76
C THR A 90 10.14 12.62 -8.27
N SER A 91 10.13 13.48 -7.25
CA SER A 91 8.91 14.09 -6.76
C SER A 91 8.38 15.06 -7.82
N VAL A 92 7.27 14.71 -8.47
CA VAL A 92 6.50 15.68 -9.25
C VAL A 92 5.79 16.59 -8.25
N THR A 93 6.24 17.83 -8.16
CA THR A 93 5.59 18.87 -7.37
C THR A 93 4.58 19.63 -8.24
N PHE A 94 3.37 19.77 -7.73
CA PHE A 94 2.30 20.53 -8.38
C PHE A 94 2.24 21.92 -7.75
N ASP A 95 2.12 22.97 -8.58
CA ASP A 95 1.96 24.35 -8.09
C ASP A 95 0.53 24.54 -7.52
N PRO A 96 0.37 24.84 -6.22
CA PRO A 96 -0.95 25.08 -5.62
C PRO A 96 -1.74 26.20 -6.30
N LYS A 97 -1.07 27.22 -6.86
CA LYS A 97 -1.76 28.29 -7.60
C LYS A 97 -2.34 27.76 -8.90
N ALA A 98 -1.58 26.95 -9.63
CA ALA A 98 -2.06 26.29 -10.84
C ALA A 98 -3.22 25.32 -10.53
N VAL A 99 -3.14 24.54 -9.45
CA VAL A 99 -4.22 23.64 -9.02
C VAL A 99 -5.50 24.39 -8.70
N ARG A 100 -5.41 25.48 -7.90
CA ARG A 100 -6.56 26.37 -7.60
C ARG A 100 -7.16 26.98 -8.86
N LYS A 101 -6.38 27.19 -9.92
CA LYS A 101 -6.85 27.75 -11.20
C LYS A 101 -7.48 26.70 -12.12
N VAL A 102 -6.90 25.50 -12.20
CA VAL A 102 -7.26 24.49 -13.21
C VAL A 102 -8.35 23.53 -12.71
N ILE A 103 -8.31 23.14 -11.44
CA ILE A 103 -9.27 22.22 -10.81
C ILE A 103 -9.79 22.76 -9.47
N PRO A 104 -10.42 23.94 -9.45
CA PRO A 104 -10.81 24.64 -8.21
C PRO A 104 -11.69 23.80 -7.28
N GLN A 105 -12.61 23.00 -7.84
CA GLN A 105 -13.55 22.18 -7.09
C GLN A 105 -12.89 21.04 -6.28
N PHE A 106 -11.65 20.67 -6.62
CA PHE A 106 -10.88 19.65 -5.90
C PHE A 106 -9.69 20.24 -5.14
N ALA A 107 -9.44 21.55 -5.25
CA ALA A 107 -8.25 22.19 -4.73
C ALA A 107 -8.09 21.98 -3.22
N GLU A 108 -9.17 22.05 -2.43
CA GLU A 108 -9.15 21.77 -0.99
C GLU A 108 -8.82 20.31 -0.66
N ALA A 109 -9.17 19.38 -1.55
CA ALA A 109 -8.91 17.95 -1.36
C ALA A 109 -7.50 17.53 -1.78
N VAL A 110 -6.85 18.26 -2.69
CA VAL A 110 -5.55 17.88 -3.27
C VAL A 110 -4.37 18.77 -2.85
N ILE A 111 -4.62 19.95 -2.28
CA ILE A 111 -3.56 20.84 -1.78
C ILE A 111 -3.32 20.54 -0.30
N MET A 112 -2.13 20.03 0.01
CA MET A 112 -1.64 19.98 1.38
C MET A 112 -0.81 21.23 1.67
N GLU A 113 -1.27 22.04 2.62
CA GLU A 113 -0.51 23.21 3.09
C GLU A 113 0.59 22.76 4.03
N THR A 114 1.84 22.87 3.59
CA THR A 114 3.03 22.49 4.37
C THR A 114 3.73 23.72 4.95
N VAL A 115 4.24 23.60 6.16
CA VAL A 115 5.05 24.64 6.80
C VAL A 115 6.52 24.50 6.39
N ASP A 116 7.18 25.62 6.10
CA ASP A 116 8.62 25.64 5.76
C ASP A 116 9.48 25.25 6.98
N GLY A 117 10.03 24.04 6.94
CA GLY A 117 10.87 23.49 8.00
C GLY A 117 12.15 24.30 8.25
N THR A 118 12.68 25.02 7.26
CA THR A 118 13.86 25.87 7.43
C THR A 118 13.55 27.05 8.34
N LYS A 119 12.37 27.66 8.17
CA LYS A 119 11.89 28.75 9.01
C LYS A 119 11.56 28.27 10.41
N VAL A 120 10.92 27.11 10.55
CA VAL A 120 10.68 26.47 11.85
C VAL A 120 12.01 26.22 12.58
N ASN A 121 13.04 25.72 11.89
CA ASN A 121 14.37 25.55 12.45
C ASN A 121 15.04 26.88 12.81
N GLY A 122 14.82 27.95 12.04
CA GLY A 122 15.25 29.31 12.37
C GLY A 122 14.61 29.82 13.66
N LEU A 123 13.29 29.63 13.81
CA LEU A 123 12.55 29.98 15.04
C LEU A 123 13.03 29.18 16.25
N LYS A 124 13.31 27.88 16.06
CA LYS A 124 13.90 27.01 17.09
C LYS A 124 15.28 27.51 17.52
N LYS A 125 16.17 27.81 16.55
CA LYS A 125 17.51 28.35 16.82
C LYS A 125 17.47 29.72 17.51
N GLY A 126 16.48 30.55 17.19
CA GLY A 126 16.23 31.83 17.84
C GLY A 126 15.55 31.75 19.22
N GLY A 127 15.25 30.53 19.72
CA GLY A 127 14.59 30.33 21.01
C GLY A 127 13.12 30.76 21.07
N LEU A 128 12.50 31.07 19.92
CA LEU A 128 11.10 31.51 19.84
C LEU A 128 10.10 30.36 19.96
N ILE A 129 10.56 29.13 19.69
CA ILE A 129 9.79 27.90 19.88
C ILE A 129 10.68 26.81 20.49
N THR A 130 10.09 25.94 21.29
CA THR A 130 10.77 24.86 22.01
C THR A 130 10.82 23.57 21.20
N GLU A 131 11.76 22.66 21.53
CA GLU A 131 11.81 21.33 20.92
C GLU A 131 10.53 20.53 21.13
N ALA A 132 9.91 20.65 22.30
CA ALA A 132 8.64 19.99 22.61
C ALA A 132 7.47 20.51 21.73
N GLN A 133 7.51 21.76 21.29
CA GLN A 133 6.53 22.30 20.34
C GLN A 133 6.80 21.83 18.92
N VAL A 134 8.07 21.77 18.50
CA VAL A 134 8.46 21.25 17.17
C VAL A 134 8.06 19.78 17.03
N ALA A 135 8.29 18.95 18.06
CA ALA A 135 7.92 17.53 18.05
C ALA A 135 6.41 17.28 17.90
N LYS A 136 5.55 18.25 18.26
CA LYS A 136 4.09 18.14 18.12
C LYS A 136 3.58 18.49 16.72
N ILE A 137 4.38 19.21 15.93
CA ILE A 137 4.01 19.68 14.58
C ILE A 137 4.79 18.95 13.48
N GLU A 138 5.78 18.14 13.86
CA GLU A 138 6.61 17.37 12.94
C GLU A 138 5.86 16.10 12.47
N VAL A 139 5.54 16.03 11.18
CA VAL A 139 5.04 14.81 10.53
C VAL A 139 6.15 14.24 9.68
N ARG A 140 6.71 13.09 10.09
CA ARG A 140 7.74 12.37 9.32
C ARG A 140 7.08 11.34 8.43
N ALA A 141 7.06 11.60 7.12
CA ALA A 141 6.83 10.56 6.13
C ALA A 141 8.19 10.00 5.69
N ALA A 142 8.40 8.69 5.87
CA ALA A 142 9.57 8.04 5.31
C ALA A 142 9.48 8.09 3.78
N LEU A 143 10.53 8.56 3.12
CA LEU A 143 10.69 8.33 1.68
C LEU A 143 10.94 6.84 1.50
N SER A 144 9.92 6.09 1.04
CA SER A 144 10.11 4.70 0.66
C SER A 144 10.90 4.65 -0.65
N PRO A 145 12.11 4.05 -0.68
CA PRO A 145 12.81 3.79 -1.93
C PRO A 145 11.95 2.88 -2.83
N ALA A 146 12.02 3.10 -4.14
CA ALA A 146 11.42 2.22 -5.13
C ALA A 146 12.51 1.32 -5.72
N TYR A 147 12.30 0.01 -5.68
CA TYR A 147 13.22 -0.98 -6.25
C TYR A 147 12.61 -1.57 -7.52
N ILE A 148 13.39 -1.56 -8.60
CA ILE A 148 13.07 -2.29 -9.82
C ILE A 148 13.98 -3.51 -9.85
N ILE A 149 13.41 -4.67 -9.57
CA ILE A 149 14.11 -5.96 -9.49
C ILE A 149 13.48 -6.90 -10.50
N GLY A 150 14.29 -7.52 -11.35
CA GLY A 150 13.78 -8.48 -12.31
C GLY A 150 14.87 -9.23 -13.07
N ILE A 151 14.41 -10.27 -13.74
CA ILE A 151 15.18 -11.11 -14.65
C ILE A 151 14.45 -11.00 -15.99
N ALA A 152 15.16 -10.58 -17.04
CA ALA A 152 14.59 -10.53 -18.38
C ALA A 152 14.28 -11.96 -18.83
N GLU A 153 12.99 -12.28 -18.99
CA GLU A 153 12.58 -13.54 -19.57
C GLU A 153 13.00 -13.57 -21.04
N GLN A 154 13.67 -14.65 -21.47
CA GLN A 154 13.92 -14.85 -22.90
C GLN A 154 12.57 -14.92 -23.63
N PRO A 155 12.42 -14.25 -24.79
CA PRO A 155 11.20 -14.37 -25.57
C PRO A 155 10.96 -15.84 -25.89
N VAL A 156 9.80 -16.36 -25.49
CA VAL A 156 9.38 -17.73 -25.81
C VAL A 156 9.36 -17.86 -27.33
N LYS A 157 10.35 -18.57 -27.89
CA LYS A 157 10.36 -18.97 -29.31
C LYS A 157 9.13 -19.85 -29.54
N GLY A 158 8.06 -19.27 -30.08
CA GLY A 158 6.83 -20.04 -30.34
C GLY A 158 5.59 -19.30 -30.79
N LYS A 159 5.60 -17.97 -30.97
CA LYS A 159 4.52 -17.27 -31.69
C LYS A 159 5.07 -16.63 -32.96
N GLU A 160 5.63 -17.46 -33.83
CA GLU A 160 5.70 -17.11 -35.26
C GLU A 160 4.29 -17.26 -35.85
N GLY A 161 3.93 -16.29 -36.69
CA GLY A 161 2.56 -15.95 -37.04
C GLY A 161 1.74 -17.09 -37.66
N THR A 162 0.51 -17.22 -37.18
CA THR A 162 -0.62 -17.49 -38.07
C THR A 162 -1.10 -16.15 -38.63
N ASN A 163 -0.41 -15.69 -39.67
CA ASN A 163 -1.05 -14.94 -40.75
C ASN A 163 -0.75 -15.75 -42.01
N ALA A 164 -1.70 -16.59 -42.40
CA ALA A 164 -1.79 -17.15 -43.73
C ALA A 164 -3.28 -17.31 -44.04
N ASP A 165 -3.68 -16.53 -45.05
CA ASP A 165 -4.91 -16.48 -45.84
C ASP A 165 -6.23 -15.97 -45.23
#